data_AF-A0AAV4W5B4-F1
#
_entry.id   AF-A0AAV4W5B4-F1
#
_cell.length_a   1.000
_cell.length_b   1.000
_cell.length_c   1.000
_cell.angle_alpha   90.00
_cell.angle_beta   90.00
_cell.angle_gamma   90.00
#
_symmetry.space_group_name_H-M   'P 1'
#
loop_
_entity.id
_entity.type
_entity.pdbx_description
1 polymer ?
#
loop_
_entity_poly.entity_id
_entity_poly.type
_entity_poly.pdbx_seq_one_letter_code
_entity_poly.pdbx_strand_id
1 'polypeptide(L)'
;MNDVFKGLLILHKAQALDSSKPVILETQVRPIQHYIVYKGIGPTGRLKFLQVGSEYDLKEQVFRNFGRILGPFSDVGLIHKWGSGVQFSATFVWVDPSNTVAGSYEVKIEAGNQILYHKPTFRLPLRPGVWSLKLLYEWELVAETLFLVIPLSVYNGHEVSSEQVKFLHNGPGQPYVDHDFSKVEALLGYTNKSSQTRQALSNSRRFGRDLKEWTDTLVSSFWSVQDTCFVNQPLHPTGGSLCLDLELDPCHQTSWSSHAHDPKSVIKNFNANSKVT
;
A
#
# COMPACT_ATOMS: atom_id res chain seq x y z
N MET A 1 -10.00 -18.95 -13.83
CA MET A 1 -9.62 -17.57 -14.23
C MET A 1 -9.81 -16.72 -12.99
N ASN A 2 -8.73 -16.29 -12.34
CA ASN A 2 -8.80 -15.56 -11.08
C ASN A 2 -8.24 -14.16 -11.32
N ASP A 3 -9.11 -13.23 -11.73
CA ASP A 3 -8.78 -11.82 -11.96
C ASP A 3 -8.54 -11.10 -10.63
N VAL A 4 -7.42 -11.44 -10.00
CA VAL A 4 -7.02 -10.96 -8.68
C VAL A 4 -5.60 -10.45 -8.77
N PHE A 5 -5.39 -9.22 -8.29
CA PHE A 5 -4.05 -8.64 -8.19
C PHE A 5 -3.12 -9.54 -7.35
N LYS A 6 -2.02 -9.99 -7.96
CA LYS A 6 -1.05 -10.91 -7.33
C LYS A 6 0.15 -10.21 -6.71
N GLY A 7 0.37 -8.93 -6.99
CA GLY A 7 1.53 -8.19 -6.52
C GLY A 7 2.24 -7.46 -7.64
N LEU A 8 3.49 -7.09 -7.38
CA LEU A 8 4.37 -6.40 -8.31
C LEU A 8 5.53 -7.32 -8.68
N LEU A 9 6.02 -7.16 -9.90
CA LEU A 9 7.27 -7.74 -10.38
C LEU A 9 8.29 -6.63 -10.48
N ILE A 10 9.42 -6.77 -9.78
CA ILE A 10 10.46 -5.75 -9.72
C ILE A 10 11.71 -6.33 -10.36
N LEU A 11 12.07 -5.79 -11.53
CA LEU A 11 13.33 -6.10 -12.20
C LEU A 11 14.42 -5.18 -11.67
N HIS A 12 15.51 -5.73 -11.14
CA HIS A 12 16.61 -4.96 -10.57
C HIS A 12 17.97 -5.61 -10.83
N LYS A 13 19.03 -4.80 -10.68
CA LYS A 13 20.42 -5.27 -10.72
C LYS A 13 20.93 -5.42 -9.30
N ALA A 14 21.52 -6.57 -9.00
CA ALA A 14 22.20 -6.83 -7.75
C ALA A 14 23.66 -7.22 -8.03
N GLN A 15 24.56 -6.94 -7.10
CA GLN A 15 25.95 -7.38 -7.20
C GLN A 15 26.34 -8.07 -5.90
N ALA A 16 26.76 -9.32 -6.00
CA ALA A 16 27.30 -10.04 -4.86
C ALA A 16 28.70 -9.50 -4.50
N LEU A 17 29.05 -9.59 -3.21
CA LEU A 17 30.31 -9.03 -2.68
C LEU A 17 31.57 -9.64 -3.34
N ASP A 18 31.46 -10.89 -3.77
CA ASP A 18 32.52 -11.71 -4.38
C ASP A 18 32.47 -11.76 -5.91
N SER A 19 31.45 -11.16 -6.54
CA SER A 19 31.31 -11.10 -8.00
C SER A 19 31.65 -9.71 -8.54
N SER A 20 32.54 -9.65 -9.52
CA SER A 20 32.89 -8.41 -10.22
C SER A 20 31.81 -7.93 -11.20
N LYS A 21 30.79 -8.74 -11.47
CA LYS A 21 29.73 -8.42 -12.44
C LYS A 21 28.34 -8.54 -11.82
N PRO A 22 27.44 -7.57 -12.06
CA PRO A 22 26.10 -7.59 -11.51
C PRO A 22 25.23 -8.65 -12.18
N VAL A 23 24.27 -9.17 -11.42
CA VAL A 23 23.22 -10.08 -11.85
C VAL A 23 21.91 -9.32 -12.03
N ILE A 24 21.08 -9.76 -12.97
CA ILE A 24 19.73 -9.19 -13.17
C ILE A 24 18.73 -10.17 -12.57
N LEU A 25 17.96 -9.67 -11.60
CA LEU A 25 16.96 -10.44 -10.87
C LEU A 25 15.58 -9.83 -11.11
N GLU A 26 14.57 -10.68 -11.15
CA GLU A 26 13.18 -10.24 -11.01
C GLU A 26 12.63 -10.81 -9.70
N THR A 27 12.04 -9.94 -8.88
CA THR A 27 11.47 -10.31 -7.58
C THR A 27 9.97 -10.08 -7.61
N GLN A 28 9.19 -11.10 -7.23
CA GLN A 28 7.77 -10.95 -7.00
C GLN A 28 7.51 -10.51 -5.56
N VAL A 29 6.81 -9.41 -5.39
CA VAL A 29 6.37 -8.91 -4.09
C VAL A 29 4.85 -8.82 -4.02
N ARG A 30 4.27 -9.23 -2.90
CA ARG A 30 2.81 -9.26 -2.71
C ARG A 30 2.40 -8.42 -1.50
N PRO A 31 1.34 -7.61 -1.60
CA PRO A 31 0.88 -6.84 -0.47
C PRO A 31 0.24 -7.75 0.59
N ILE A 32 0.49 -7.44 1.85
CA ILE A 32 -0.11 -8.06 3.02
C ILE A 32 -1.42 -7.32 3.32
N GLN A 33 -2.50 -8.08 3.55
CA GLN A 33 -3.80 -7.49 3.85
C GLN A 33 -3.96 -7.28 5.35
N HIS A 34 -4.02 -6.02 5.77
CA HIS A 34 -4.34 -5.62 7.14
C HIS A 34 -5.79 -5.17 7.20
N TYR A 35 -6.70 -6.13 7.34
CA TYR A 35 -8.14 -5.88 7.47
C TYR A 35 -8.73 -6.84 8.50
N ILE A 36 -9.42 -6.29 9.49
CA ILE A 36 -10.03 -7.05 10.59
C ILE A 36 -11.47 -6.59 10.75
N VAL A 37 -12.39 -7.54 10.85
CA VAL A 37 -13.76 -7.31 11.32
C VAL A 37 -13.85 -7.83 12.74
N TYR A 38 -14.05 -6.93 13.70
CA TYR A 38 -14.16 -7.29 15.12
C TYR A 38 -15.53 -7.88 15.42
N LYS A 39 -16.59 -7.21 14.96
CA LYS A 39 -17.97 -7.63 15.24
C LYS A 39 -18.93 -7.06 14.20
N GLY A 40 -19.77 -7.94 13.63
CA GLY A 40 -20.93 -7.51 12.86
C GLY A 40 -22.06 -7.10 13.80
N ILE A 41 -22.24 -5.81 14.04
CA ILE A 41 -23.30 -5.26 14.89
C ILE A 41 -24.44 -4.75 13.98
N GLY A 42 -25.66 -5.25 14.21
CA GLY A 42 -26.84 -4.81 13.46
C GLY A 42 -26.63 -4.88 11.93
N PRO A 43 -26.84 -3.77 11.20
CA PRO A 43 -26.73 -3.75 9.74
C PRO A 43 -25.29 -3.85 9.22
N THR A 44 -24.28 -3.71 10.07
CA THR A 44 -22.86 -3.69 9.64
C THR A 44 -22.31 -5.06 9.26
N GLY A 45 -22.98 -6.15 9.63
CA GLY A 45 -22.63 -7.50 9.16
C GLY A 45 -22.67 -7.67 7.64
N ARG A 46 -23.19 -6.67 6.92
CA ARG A 46 -23.19 -6.59 5.46
C ARG A 46 -21.87 -6.08 4.87
N LEU A 47 -20.91 -5.62 5.67
CA LEU A 47 -19.62 -5.16 5.16
C LEU A 47 -18.93 -6.31 4.43
N LYS A 48 -18.65 -6.13 3.13
CA LYS A 48 -17.96 -7.13 2.29
C LYS A 48 -16.52 -6.74 2.01
N PHE A 49 -16.22 -5.44 2.00
CA PHE A 49 -14.94 -4.93 1.58
C PHE A 49 -14.70 -3.54 2.17
N LEU A 50 -13.47 -3.29 2.62
CA LEU A 50 -13.00 -1.99 3.10
C LEU A 50 -11.55 -1.83 2.63
N GLN A 51 -11.27 -0.80 1.83
CA GLN A 51 -9.94 -0.60 1.26
C GLN A 51 -9.60 0.88 1.12
N VAL A 52 -8.41 1.24 1.59
CA VAL A 52 -7.81 2.55 1.35
C VAL A 52 -6.86 2.47 0.15
N GLY A 53 -6.83 3.53 -0.67
CA GLY A 53 -5.97 3.64 -1.84
C GLY A 53 -6.04 5.04 -2.46
N SER A 54 -5.51 5.18 -3.68
CA SER A 54 -5.51 6.42 -4.47
C SER A 54 -5.91 6.14 -5.91
N GLU A 55 -6.20 7.20 -6.68
CA GLU A 55 -6.55 7.11 -8.11
C GLU A 55 -7.81 6.26 -8.34
N TYR A 56 -8.89 6.61 -7.66
CA TYR A 56 -10.17 5.93 -7.81
C TYR A 56 -10.74 6.12 -9.22
N ASP A 57 -11.06 5.01 -9.88
CA ASP A 57 -11.80 4.98 -11.14
C ASP A 57 -13.28 4.83 -10.86
N LEU A 58 -14.07 5.86 -11.17
CA LEU A 58 -15.51 5.87 -10.92
C LEU A 58 -16.26 4.82 -11.75
N LYS A 59 -15.79 4.51 -12.96
CA LYS A 59 -16.46 3.60 -13.89
C LYS A 59 -16.22 2.16 -13.50
N GLU A 60 -14.96 1.81 -13.24
CA GLU A 60 -14.56 0.44 -12.88
C GLU A 60 -14.71 0.16 -11.37
N GLN A 61 -14.93 1.21 -10.56
CA GLN A 61 -15.09 1.15 -9.10
C GLN A 61 -13.90 0.51 -8.37
N VAL A 62 -12.69 0.82 -8.83
CA VAL A 62 -11.42 0.31 -8.28
C VAL A 62 -10.39 1.43 -8.14
N PHE A 63 -9.35 1.20 -7.34
CA PHE A 63 -8.15 2.04 -7.35
C PHE A 63 -7.23 1.63 -8.50
N ARG A 64 -6.80 2.59 -9.33
CA ARG A 64 -5.79 2.38 -10.38
C ARG A 64 -4.38 2.24 -9.82
N ASN A 65 -4.11 2.79 -8.65
CA ASN A 65 -2.96 2.42 -7.83
C ASN A 65 -3.17 1.04 -7.19
N PHE A 66 -3.05 -0.03 -7.98
CA PHE A 66 -3.29 -1.41 -7.54
C PHE A 66 -2.35 -1.85 -6.40
N GLY A 67 -1.11 -1.36 -6.41
CA GLY A 67 -0.14 -1.60 -5.34
C GLY A 67 -0.53 -0.90 -4.03
N ARG A 68 -1.38 0.13 -4.09
CA ARG A 68 -1.71 1.00 -2.94
C ARG A 68 -0.46 1.58 -2.29
N ILE A 69 0.51 1.94 -3.13
CA ILE A 69 1.75 2.60 -2.71
C ILE A 69 1.40 4.06 -2.49
N LEU A 70 1.39 4.50 -1.23
CA LEU A 70 1.03 5.86 -0.84
C LEU A 70 2.23 6.55 -0.22
N GLY A 71 2.42 7.82 -0.56
CA GLY A 71 3.43 8.70 0.01
C GLY A 71 2.82 9.89 0.75
N PRO A 72 3.65 10.79 1.29
CA PRO A 72 3.19 11.90 2.12
C PRO A 72 2.29 12.89 1.39
N PHE A 73 2.33 12.92 0.06
CA PHE A 73 1.50 13.81 -0.77
C PHE A 73 0.42 13.07 -1.55
N SER A 74 0.14 11.81 -1.21
CA SER A 74 -0.90 11.04 -1.88
C SER A 74 -2.29 11.50 -1.50
N ASP A 75 -3.16 11.60 -2.50
CA ASP A 75 -4.60 11.78 -2.34
C ASP A 75 -5.26 10.46 -1.94
N VAL A 76 -5.40 10.23 -0.64
CA VAL A 76 -6.02 9.02 -0.11
C VAL A 76 -7.54 9.03 -0.25
N GLY A 77 -8.11 7.87 -0.49
CA GLY A 77 -9.55 7.65 -0.50
C GLY A 77 -9.90 6.25 -0.03
N LEU A 78 -11.19 6.02 0.16
CA LEU A 78 -11.76 4.81 0.72
C LEU A 78 -12.79 4.22 -0.23
N ILE A 79 -12.66 2.95 -0.57
CA ILE A 79 -13.72 2.13 -1.16
C ILE A 79 -14.28 1.22 -0.08
N HIS A 80 -15.60 1.19 0.04
CA HIS A 80 -16.30 0.25 0.90
C HIS A 80 -17.49 -0.39 0.19
N LYS A 81 -17.64 -1.71 0.35
CA LYS A 81 -18.69 -2.50 -0.27
C LYS A 81 -19.60 -3.11 0.78
N TRP A 82 -20.90 -2.98 0.54
CA TRP A 82 -21.95 -3.49 1.42
C TRP A 82 -22.85 -4.46 0.66
N GLY A 83 -23.23 -5.56 1.32
CA GLY A 83 -24.28 -6.49 0.86
C GLY A 83 -25.68 -5.88 0.97
N SER A 84 -26.73 -6.65 0.74
CA SER A 84 -28.14 -6.20 0.85
C SER A 84 -28.66 -6.16 2.30
N GLY A 85 -29.62 -5.26 2.58
CA GLY A 85 -30.26 -5.05 3.88
C GLY A 85 -30.78 -3.62 4.07
N VAL A 86 -31.04 -3.21 5.33
CA VAL A 86 -31.60 -1.89 5.70
C VAL A 86 -30.61 -0.73 5.66
N GLN A 87 -31.11 0.49 5.48
CA GLN A 87 -30.28 1.70 5.53
C GLN A 87 -29.75 1.98 6.95
N PHE A 88 -28.56 2.56 7.06
CA PHE A 88 -27.96 2.97 8.33
C PHE A 88 -26.82 3.99 8.13
N SER A 89 -26.33 4.60 9.19
CA SER A 89 -25.14 5.47 9.17
C SER A 89 -23.91 4.74 9.69
N ALA A 90 -22.80 4.83 8.97
CA ALA A 90 -21.49 4.32 9.35
C ALA A 90 -20.52 5.49 9.54
N THR A 91 -19.69 5.44 10.58
CA THR A 91 -18.67 6.47 10.82
C THR A 91 -17.29 5.93 10.52
N PHE A 92 -16.57 6.58 9.60
CA PHE A 92 -15.19 6.26 9.25
C PHE A 92 -14.22 7.23 9.89
N VAL A 93 -13.32 6.71 10.74
CA VAL A 93 -12.33 7.49 11.47
C VAL A 93 -10.94 7.19 10.96
N TRP A 94 -10.25 8.22 10.48
CA TRP A 94 -8.88 8.16 9.98
C TRP A 94 -7.92 8.54 11.09
N VAL A 95 -6.98 7.67 11.42
CA VAL A 95 -6.03 7.86 12.52
C VAL A 95 -4.62 7.74 11.99
N ASP A 96 -3.80 8.75 12.27
CA ASP A 96 -2.41 8.81 11.87
C ASP A 96 -1.49 7.97 12.79
N PRO A 97 -0.21 7.78 12.43
CA PRO A 97 0.73 6.97 13.22
C PRO A 97 1.04 7.52 14.62
N SER A 98 0.62 8.74 14.93
CA SER A 98 0.76 9.35 16.27
C SER A 98 -0.47 9.15 17.16
N ASN A 99 -1.46 8.38 16.69
CA ASN A 99 -2.81 8.29 17.26
C ASN A 99 -3.61 9.62 17.19
N THR A 100 -3.29 10.51 16.25
CA THR A 100 -4.09 11.70 15.98
C THR A 100 -5.22 11.36 15.02
N VAL A 101 -6.47 11.71 15.37
CA VAL A 101 -7.61 11.55 14.47
C VAL A 101 -7.53 12.65 13.41
N ALA A 102 -7.20 12.26 12.19
CA ALA A 102 -7.08 13.17 11.05
C ALA A 102 -8.45 13.58 10.49
N GLY A 103 -9.46 12.71 10.63
CA GLY A 103 -10.82 12.99 10.18
C GLY A 103 -11.80 11.93 10.66
N SER A 104 -13.06 12.33 10.87
CA SER A 104 -14.18 11.45 11.18
C SER A 104 -15.35 11.83 10.28
N TYR A 105 -15.86 10.87 9.51
CA TYR A 105 -16.87 11.11 8.49
C TYR A 105 -18.00 10.10 8.62
N GLU A 106 -19.21 10.60 8.83
CA GLU A 106 -20.42 9.78 8.80
C GLU A 106 -20.90 9.65 7.34
N VAL A 107 -21.17 8.41 6.92
CA VAL A 107 -21.65 8.07 5.59
C VAL A 107 -22.94 7.27 5.74
N LYS A 108 -23.99 7.72 5.04
CA LYS A 108 -25.26 6.98 4.95
C LYS A 108 -25.10 5.84 3.95
N ILE A 109 -25.40 4.64 4.41
CA ILE A 109 -25.46 3.43 3.59
C ILE A 109 -26.94 3.15 3.33
N GLU A 110 -27.32 3.13 2.06
CA GLU A 110 -28.71 2.90 1.65
C GLU A 110 -29.07 1.42 1.68
N ALA A 111 -30.36 1.14 1.47
CA ALA A 111 -30.82 -0.22 1.30
C ALA A 111 -30.23 -0.88 0.03
N GLY A 112 -29.94 -2.18 0.11
CA GLY A 112 -29.43 -2.97 -1.03
C GLY A 112 -27.91 -3.04 -1.17
N ASN A 113 -27.42 -3.64 -2.26
CA ASN A 113 -25.98 -3.78 -2.48
C ASN A 113 -25.38 -2.45 -2.95
N GLN A 114 -24.25 -2.03 -2.36
CA GLN A 114 -23.60 -0.78 -2.72
C GLN A 114 -22.08 -0.91 -2.75
N ILE A 115 -21.45 -0.21 -3.68
CA ILE A 115 -20.02 0.13 -3.66
C ILE A 115 -19.96 1.64 -3.60
N LEU A 116 -19.29 2.17 -2.60
CA LEU A 116 -19.22 3.59 -2.31
C LEU A 116 -17.77 4.02 -2.18
N TYR A 117 -17.52 5.26 -2.55
CA TYR A 117 -16.22 5.90 -2.48
C TYR A 117 -16.31 7.17 -1.64
N HIS A 118 -15.36 7.34 -0.73
CA HIS A 118 -15.21 8.53 0.08
C HIS A 118 -13.77 9.05 0.00
N LYS A 119 -13.61 10.33 -0.36
CA LYS A 119 -12.31 11.01 -0.43
C LYS A 119 -12.24 12.10 0.64
N PRO A 120 -11.54 11.90 1.76
CA PRO A 120 -11.26 12.99 2.68
C PRO A 120 -10.30 14.00 2.04
N THR A 121 -10.41 15.27 2.43
CA THR A 121 -9.49 16.33 2.02
C THR A 121 -8.61 16.71 3.21
N PHE A 122 -7.42 16.13 3.27
CA PHE A 122 -6.46 16.39 4.35
C PHE A 122 -5.44 17.45 3.96
N ARG A 123 -5.02 18.26 4.94
CA ARG A 123 -3.80 19.05 4.83
C ARG A 123 -2.60 18.12 4.69
N LEU A 124 -1.67 18.52 3.82
CA LEU A 124 -0.48 17.77 3.49
C LEU A 124 0.76 18.37 4.18
N PRO A 125 1.85 17.57 4.32
CA PRO A 125 1.93 16.15 3.99
C PRO A 125 1.21 15.24 5.01
N LEU A 126 0.73 14.09 4.57
CA LEU A 126 0.38 12.97 5.43
C LEU A 126 1.63 12.51 6.19
N ARG A 127 1.52 12.35 7.51
CA ARG A 127 2.61 11.82 8.32
C ARG A 127 2.95 10.39 7.89
N PRO A 128 4.21 10.07 7.54
CA PRO A 128 4.59 8.72 7.17
C PRO A 128 4.50 7.74 8.34
N GLY A 129 4.20 6.49 8.01
CA GLY A 129 4.01 5.40 8.95
C GLY A 129 2.70 4.67 8.72
N VAL A 130 2.35 3.82 9.69
CA VAL A 130 1.14 3.00 9.65
C VAL A 130 -0.06 3.80 10.10
N TRP A 131 -0.98 4.02 9.17
CA TRP A 131 -2.28 4.62 9.45
C TRP A 131 -3.31 3.54 9.70
N SER A 132 -4.35 3.89 10.47
CA SER A 132 -5.54 3.06 10.60
C SER A 132 -6.78 3.80 10.14
N LEU A 133 -7.66 3.07 9.45
CA LEU A 133 -9.02 3.48 9.17
C LEU A 133 -9.94 2.58 9.97
N LYS A 134 -10.71 3.19 10.88
CA LYS A 134 -11.67 2.50 11.72
C LYS A 134 -13.08 2.76 11.22
N LEU A 135 -13.89 1.71 11.20
CA LEU A 135 -15.32 1.78 10.95
C LEU A 135 -16.06 1.61 12.28
N LEU A 136 -16.88 2.60 12.62
CA LEU A 136 -17.71 2.61 13.81
C LEU A 136 -19.20 2.58 13.40
N TYR A 137 -20.00 1.96 14.25
CA TYR A 137 -21.46 1.98 14.19
C TYR A 137 -22.01 2.21 15.59
N GLU A 138 -22.85 3.23 15.77
CA GLU A 138 -23.32 3.64 17.11
C GLU A 138 -22.16 3.83 18.10
N TRP A 139 -21.02 4.34 17.61
CA TRP A 139 -19.77 4.53 18.36
C TRP A 139 -19.04 3.26 18.82
N GLU A 140 -19.49 2.08 18.40
CA GLU A 140 -18.82 0.79 18.60
C GLU A 140 -17.91 0.46 17.42
N LEU A 141 -16.70 -0.07 17.68
CA LEU A 141 -15.74 -0.45 16.64
C LEU A 141 -16.19 -1.76 15.94
N VAL A 142 -16.43 -1.68 14.64
CA VAL A 142 -16.92 -2.79 13.81
C VAL A 142 -15.78 -3.46 13.04
N ALA A 143 -14.97 -2.64 12.37
CA ALA A 143 -13.88 -3.11 11.53
C ALA A 143 -12.74 -2.09 11.49
N GLU A 144 -11.56 -2.56 11.11
CA GLU A 144 -10.37 -1.75 10.91
C GLU A 144 -9.62 -2.23 9.67
N THR A 145 -8.99 -1.29 8.96
CA THR A 145 -7.93 -1.61 8.01
C THR A 145 -6.73 -0.69 8.23
N LEU A 146 -5.53 -1.24 8.04
CA LEU A 146 -4.30 -0.47 8.10
C LEU A 146 -3.81 -0.17 6.68
N PHE A 147 -3.21 1.01 6.50
CA PHE A 147 -2.53 1.37 5.26
C PHE A 147 -1.23 2.11 5.58
N LEU A 148 -0.29 2.06 4.65
CA LEU A 148 1.05 2.60 4.84
C LEU A 148 1.22 3.88 4.03
N VAL A 149 1.62 4.96 4.70
CA VAL A 149 2.18 6.15 4.05
C VAL A 149 3.69 6.03 4.13
N ILE A 150 4.35 5.78 3.00
CA ILE A 150 5.78 5.49 2.93
C ILE A 150 6.56 6.80 3.00
N PRO A 151 7.57 6.92 3.89
CA PRO A 151 8.43 8.10 3.91
C PRO A 151 9.27 8.16 2.63
N LEU A 152 9.43 9.36 2.07
CA LEU A 152 10.22 9.55 0.85
C LEU A 152 11.72 9.59 1.15
N SER A 153 12.50 8.70 0.54
CA SER A 153 13.97 8.75 0.50
C SER A 153 14.51 9.57 -0.67
N VAL A 154 13.68 9.79 -1.70
CA VAL A 154 13.97 10.61 -2.88
C VAL A 154 12.86 11.64 -3.05
N TYR A 155 13.23 12.90 -3.30
CA TYR A 155 12.31 14.00 -3.56
C TYR A 155 12.82 14.85 -4.73
N ASN A 156 11.96 15.10 -5.72
CA ASN A 156 12.33 15.79 -6.98
C ASN A 156 13.56 15.17 -7.69
N GLY A 157 13.68 13.84 -7.65
CA GLY A 157 14.78 13.11 -8.31
C GLY A 157 16.10 13.08 -7.54
N HIS A 158 16.19 13.71 -6.37
CA HIS A 158 17.38 13.72 -5.52
C HIS A 158 17.14 13.03 -4.18
N GLU A 159 18.19 12.48 -3.58
CA GLU A 159 18.10 11.98 -2.20
C GLU A 159 17.67 13.10 -1.26
N VAL A 160 16.78 12.76 -0.33
CA VAL A 160 16.24 13.73 0.64
C VAL A 160 17.33 14.19 1.60
N SER A 161 17.50 15.52 1.71
CA SER A 161 18.47 16.12 2.64
C SER A 161 17.94 16.22 4.08
N SER A 162 18.84 16.41 5.05
CA SER A 162 18.47 16.60 6.46
C SER A 162 17.61 17.83 6.72
N GLU A 163 17.65 18.83 5.85
CA GLU A 163 16.80 20.03 5.93
C GLU A 163 15.38 19.75 5.43
N GLN A 164 15.24 18.82 4.48
CA GLN A 164 13.96 18.50 3.83
C GLN A 164 13.11 17.50 4.62
N VAL A 165 13.71 16.58 5.38
CA VAL A 165 12.96 15.49 6.06
C VAL A 165 11.84 16.01 6.97
N LYS A 166 12.06 17.13 7.67
CA LYS A 166 11.03 17.71 8.54
C LYS A 166 9.83 18.21 7.74
N PHE A 167 10.07 18.83 6.58
CA PHE A 167 8.99 19.27 5.71
C PHE A 167 8.23 18.08 5.13
N LEU A 168 8.91 16.99 4.79
CA LEU A 168 8.31 15.84 4.11
C LEU A 168 7.62 14.86 5.06
N HIS A 169 8.12 14.69 6.29
CA HIS A 169 7.78 13.56 7.15
C HIS A 169 7.15 13.95 8.49
N ASN A 170 6.99 15.23 8.82
CA ASN A 170 6.47 15.64 10.13
C ASN A 170 4.93 15.66 10.22
N GLY A 171 4.23 15.41 9.11
CA GLY A 171 2.81 15.66 8.97
C GLY A 171 2.52 17.15 8.69
N PRO A 172 1.25 17.56 8.63
CA PRO A 172 0.90 18.95 8.39
C PRO A 172 1.29 19.84 9.58
N GLY A 173 1.65 21.09 9.31
CA GLY A 173 1.95 22.08 10.36
C GLY A 173 0.72 22.58 11.14
N GLN A 174 -0.47 22.11 10.76
CA GLN A 174 -1.79 22.41 11.34
C GLN A 174 -2.59 21.10 11.41
N PRO A 175 -3.70 21.01 12.15
CA PRO A 175 -4.57 19.83 12.12
C PRO A 175 -4.96 19.44 10.68
N TYR A 176 -5.10 18.14 10.41
CA TYR A 176 -5.39 17.62 9.07
C TYR A 176 -6.66 18.23 8.44
N VAL A 177 -7.64 18.61 9.26
CA VAL A 177 -8.83 19.39 8.89
C VAL A 177 -9.18 20.39 9.99
N ASP A 178 -10.00 21.39 9.69
CA ASP A 178 -10.48 22.39 10.66
C ASP A 178 -11.62 21.85 11.52
N HIS A 179 -11.33 20.83 12.32
CA HIS A 179 -12.26 20.24 13.27
C HIS A 179 -11.53 19.63 14.46
N ASP A 180 -12.14 19.72 15.65
CA ASP A 180 -11.61 19.10 16.87
C ASP A 180 -12.18 17.69 17.06
N PHE A 181 -11.30 16.69 17.01
CA PHE A 181 -11.66 15.28 17.22
C PHE A 181 -11.27 14.74 18.60
N SER A 182 -10.91 15.59 19.57
CA SER A 182 -10.48 15.16 20.91
C SER A 182 -11.47 14.21 21.60
N LYS A 183 -12.78 14.36 21.36
CA LYS A 183 -13.82 13.45 21.88
C LYS A 183 -13.76 12.05 21.24
N VAL A 184 -13.52 11.99 19.93
CA VAL A 184 -13.36 10.72 19.20
C VAL A 184 -12.06 10.04 19.64
N GLU A 185 -11.00 10.82 19.86
CA GLU A 185 -9.74 10.32 20.39
C GLU A 185 -9.89 9.73 21.78
N ALA A 186 -10.66 10.40 22.66
CA ALA A 186 -10.98 9.87 23.98
C ALA A 186 -11.76 8.55 23.91
N LEU A 187 -12.77 8.47 23.03
CA LEU A 187 -13.54 7.25 22.78
C LEU A 187 -12.65 6.09 22.32
N LEU A 188 -11.67 6.38 21.45
CA LEU A 188 -10.73 5.39 20.92
C LEU A 188 -9.57 5.06 21.87
N GLY A 189 -9.54 5.65 23.07
CA GLY A 189 -8.48 5.42 24.07
C GLY A 189 -7.16 6.12 23.77
N TYR A 190 -7.15 7.14 22.91
CA TYR A 190 -5.96 7.89 22.52
C TYR A 190 -5.69 9.12 23.41
N THR A 191 -6.03 9.07 24.69
CA THR A 191 -5.83 10.20 25.61
C THR A 191 -4.36 10.43 25.98
N ASN A 192 -3.54 9.37 26.04
CA ASN A 192 -2.11 9.48 26.32
C ASN A 192 -1.28 9.10 25.08
N LYS A 193 -1.01 10.10 24.24
CA LYS A 193 -0.23 9.92 22.98
C LYS A 193 1.23 10.32 23.11
N SER A 194 1.71 10.61 24.33
CA SER A 194 3.05 11.19 24.54
C SER A 194 4.18 10.32 23.96
N SER A 195 4.03 9.00 24.00
CA SER A 195 4.98 8.06 23.40
C SER A 195 4.92 8.11 21.87
N GLN A 196 3.73 7.98 21.29
CA GLN A 196 3.51 7.95 19.84
C GLN A 196 3.89 9.28 19.18
N THR A 197 3.57 10.42 19.81
CA THR A 197 3.98 11.75 19.33
C THR A 197 5.49 11.93 19.38
N ARG A 198 6.17 11.47 20.44
CA ARG A 198 7.64 11.50 20.51
C ARG A 198 8.28 10.61 19.45
N GLN A 199 7.75 9.42 19.23
CA GLN A 199 8.22 8.52 18.18
C GLN A 199 8.02 9.12 16.79
N ALA A 200 6.85 9.72 16.52
CA ALA A 200 6.56 10.41 15.26
C ALA A 200 7.52 11.57 15.01
N LEU A 201 7.81 12.38 16.03
CA LEU A 201 8.77 13.50 15.94
C LEU A 201 10.21 13.03 15.77
N SER A 202 10.58 11.88 16.34
CA SER A 202 11.88 11.25 16.13
C SER A 202 11.99 10.75 14.67
N ASN A 203 10.97 10.04 14.21
CA ASN A 203 10.90 9.49 12.86
C ASN A 203 10.93 10.59 11.78
N SER A 204 10.32 11.74 12.01
CA SER A 204 10.30 12.87 11.05
C SER A 204 11.66 13.53 10.81
N ARG A 205 12.68 13.15 11.59
CA ARG A 205 14.06 13.66 11.49
C ARG A 205 15.04 12.65 10.88
N ARG A 206 14.60 11.41 10.63
CA ARG A 206 15.46 10.36 10.06
C ARG A 206 15.83 10.73 8.63
N PHE A 207 17.11 10.60 8.28
CA PHE A 207 17.63 10.89 6.93
C PHE A 207 18.70 9.86 6.54
N GLY A 208 19.07 9.83 5.26
CA GLY A 208 20.11 8.92 4.74
C GLY A 208 19.84 7.45 5.06
N ARG A 209 20.82 6.76 5.62
CA ARG A 209 20.73 5.33 5.95
C ARG A 209 19.62 5.01 6.97
N ASP A 210 19.47 5.85 8.00
CA ASP A 210 18.47 5.64 9.05
C ASP A 210 17.03 5.77 8.51
N LEU A 211 16.82 6.70 7.56
CA LEU A 211 15.56 6.82 6.83
C LEU A 211 15.27 5.58 5.99
N LYS A 212 16.28 5.05 5.30
CA LYS A 212 16.14 3.83 4.49
C LYS A 212 15.78 2.63 5.35
N GLU A 213 16.48 2.41 6.47
CA GLU A 213 16.19 1.31 7.40
C GLU A 213 14.77 1.42 8.01
N TRP A 214 14.33 2.63 8.34
CA TRP A 214 12.95 2.87 8.77
C TRP A 214 11.94 2.55 7.67
N THR A 215 12.22 2.97 6.44
CA THR A 215 11.39 2.69 5.26
C THR A 215 11.25 1.19 5.03
N ASP A 216 12.35 0.44 5.05
CA ASP A 216 12.37 -1.00 4.83
C ASP A 216 11.62 -1.75 5.95
N THR A 217 11.73 -1.29 7.19
CA THR A 217 10.96 -1.82 8.34
C THR A 217 9.45 -1.62 8.14
N LEU A 218 9.04 -0.44 7.67
CA LEU A 218 7.63 -0.18 7.38
C LEU A 218 7.13 -1.03 6.20
N VAL A 219 7.87 -1.04 5.09
CA VAL A 219 7.48 -1.75 3.87
C VAL A 219 7.38 -3.25 4.11
N SER A 220 8.31 -3.87 4.84
CA SER A 220 8.29 -5.30 5.18
C SER A 220 7.07 -5.73 6.02
N SER A 221 6.42 -4.80 6.73
CA SER A 221 5.16 -5.09 7.43
C SER A 221 3.91 -5.07 6.52
N PHE A 222 4.02 -4.48 5.33
CA PHE A 222 2.91 -4.36 4.35
C PHE A 222 3.15 -5.14 3.05
N TRP A 223 4.36 -5.63 2.83
CA TRP A 223 4.75 -6.36 1.63
C TRP A 223 5.60 -7.56 2.00
N SER A 224 5.41 -8.63 1.25
CA SER A 224 6.16 -9.87 1.39
C SER A 224 6.81 -10.23 0.07
N VAL A 225 8.11 -10.54 0.12
CA VAL A 225 8.81 -11.16 -1.00
C VAL A 225 8.28 -12.58 -1.14
N GLN A 226 7.73 -12.90 -2.31
CA GLN A 226 7.21 -14.24 -2.58
C GLN A 226 8.31 -15.14 -3.14
N ASP A 227 9.01 -14.64 -4.15
CA ASP A 227 10.00 -15.40 -4.89
C ASP A 227 10.93 -14.46 -5.67
N THR A 228 12.10 -14.94 -6.05
CA THR A 228 13.09 -14.22 -6.86
C THR A 228 13.70 -15.16 -7.89
N CYS A 229 13.71 -14.73 -9.15
CA CYS A 229 14.33 -15.46 -10.25
C CYS A 229 15.46 -14.64 -10.86
N PHE A 230 16.34 -15.30 -11.61
CA PHE A 230 17.38 -14.62 -12.36
C PHE A 230 17.11 -14.67 -13.87
N VAL A 231 17.41 -13.59 -14.58
CA VAL A 231 17.20 -13.52 -16.04
C VAL A 231 18.32 -14.30 -16.73
N ASN A 232 18.04 -15.56 -17.06
CA ASN A 232 18.99 -16.45 -17.75
C ASN A 232 18.83 -16.39 -19.28
N GLN A 233 19.81 -15.81 -19.95
CA GLN A 233 20.20 -15.91 -21.37
C GLN A 233 21.51 -15.09 -21.51
N PRO A 234 22.29 -15.07 -22.63
CA PRO A 234 23.75 -14.77 -22.62
C PRO A 234 24.19 -13.40 -22.04
N LEU A 235 23.22 -12.58 -21.63
CA LEU A 235 23.29 -11.39 -20.79
C LEU A 235 23.67 -11.63 -19.32
N HIS A 236 23.67 -12.86 -18.79
CA HIS A 236 24.18 -13.09 -17.42
C HIS A 236 25.72 -13.11 -17.42
N PRO A 237 26.41 -12.18 -16.73
CA PRO A 237 27.85 -12.05 -16.92
C PRO A 237 28.71 -13.19 -16.34
N THR A 238 28.10 -14.04 -15.49
CA THR A 238 28.66 -15.30 -14.96
C THR A 238 27.93 -16.56 -15.48
N GLY A 239 27.03 -16.43 -16.46
CA GLY A 239 26.26 -17.57 -16.98
C GLY A 239 25.25 -18.18 -16.00
N GLY A 240 24.90 -17.48 -14.93
CA GLY A 240 23.95 -17.92 -13.92
C GLY A 240 24.54 -18.80 -12.81
N SER A 241 25.85 -19.11 -12.83
CA SER A 241 26.46 -20.05 -11.87
C SER A 241 26.21 -19.66 -10.41
N LEU A 242 26.46 -18.40 -10.07
CA LEU A 242 26.20 -17.87 -8.72
C LEU A 242 24.72 -17.98 -8.31
N CYS A 243 23.80 -17.75 -9.24
CA CYS A 243 22.37 -17.83 -8.95
C CYS A 243 21.91 -19.28 -8.78
N LEU A 244 22.53 -20.22 -9.49
CA LEU A 244 22.31 -21.66 -9.31
C LEU A 244 22.80 -22.13 -7.93
N ASP A 245 23.95 -21.62 -7.46
CA ASP A 245 24.45 -21.91 -6.11
C ASP A 245 23.53 -21.37 -5.01
N LEU A 246 22.75 -20.32 -5.32
CA LEU A 246 21.73 -19.72 -4.43
C LEU A 246 20.33 -20.33 -4.62
N GLU A 247 20.20 -21.42 -5.39
CA GLU A 247 18.94 -22.11 -5.69
C GLU A 247 17.86 -21.18 -6.29
N LEU A 248 18.26 -20.15 -7.04
CA LEU A 248 17.33 -19.28 -7.75
C LEU A 248 16.96 -19.88 -9.11
N ASP A 249 15.68 -19.90 -9.44
CA ASP A 249 15.21 -20.39 -10.73
C ASP A 249 15.46 -19.38 -11.87
N PRO A 250 15.69 -19.85 -13.11
CA PRO A 250 15.68 -18.99 -14.29
C PRO A 250 14.28 -18.40 -14.51
N CYS A 251 14.18 -17.07 -14.70
CA CYS A 251 12.89 -16.38 -14.85
C CYS A 251 11.99 -16.94 -15.96
N HIS A 252 12.56 -17.41 -17.07
CA HIS A 252 11.79 -17.98 -18.19
C HIS A 252 11.15 -19.35 -17.86
N GLN A 253 11.57 -20.00 -16.78
CA GLN A 253 11.05 -21.29 -16.32
C GLN A 253 9.99 -21.13 -15.22
N THR A 254 9.86 -19.94 -14.63
CA THR A 254 8.85 -19.70 -13.60
C THR A 254 7.45 -19.52 -14.22
N SER A 255 6.42 -19.60 -13.39
CA SER A 255 5.02 -19.39 -13.81
C SER A 255 4.52 -17.95 -13.57
N TRP A 256 5.32 -17.11 -12.93
CA TRP A 256 4.91 -15.80 -12.43
C TRP A 256 5.72 -14.63 -13.00
N SER A 257 6.93 -14.90 -13.51
CA SER A 257 7.82 -13.86 -14.04
C SER A 257 7.24 -13.22 -15.30
N SER A 258 7.60 -11.95 -15.54
CA SER A 258 7.32 -11.29 -16.81
C SER A 258 8.09 -11.90 -17.99
N HIS A 259 9.14 -12.67 -17.71
CA HIS A 259 9.94 -13.41 -18.70
C HIS A 259 9.45 -14.84 -18.93
N ALA A 260 8.42 -15.30 -18.19
CA ALA A 260 7.81 -16.60 -18.41
C ALA A 260 7.14 -16.67 -19.79
N HIS A 261 6.96 -17.88 -20.32
CA HIS A 261 6.34 -18.06 -21.63
C HIS A 261 4.84 -17.72 -21.61
N ASP A 262 4.45 -16.63 -22.27
CA ASP A 262 3.05 -16.22 -22.48
C ASP A 262 2.64 -16.32 -23.95
N PRO A 263 2.19 -17.51 -24.43
CA PRO A 263 1.88 -17.70 -25.85
C PRO A 263 0.69 -16.85 -26.33
N LYS A 264 -0.16 -16.35 -25.43
CA LYS A 264 -1.34 -15.56 -25.80
C LYS A 264 -0.96 -14.14 -26.26
N SER A 265 0.15 -13.60 -25.75
CA SER A 265 0.62 -12.25 -26.11
C SER A 265 1.74 -12.25 -27.15
N VAL A 266 2.31 -13.43 -27.47
CA VAL A 266 3.41 -13.54 -28.43
C VAL A 266 2.87 -13.77 -29.84
N ILE A 267 3.15 -12.81 -30.73
CA ILE A 267 2.88 -12.94 -32.15
C ILE A 267 4.01 -13.78 -32.79
N LYS A 268 3.69 -14.99 -33.26
CA LYS A 268 4.61 -15.86 -34.01
C LYS A 268 4.09 -16.09 -35.43
N ASN A 269 5.00 -16.28 -36.38
CA ASN A 269 4.76 -16.74 -37.77
C ASN A 269 3.80 -15.89 -38.62
N PHE A 270 4.34 -14.91 -39.35
CA PHE A 270 3.66 -14.22 -40.43
C PHE A 270 3.82 -14.99 -41.76
N ASN A 271 3.02 -16.03 -41.98
CA ASN A 271 2.85 -16.62 -43.32
C ASN A 271 1.58 -16.04 -43.98
N ALA A 272 1.50 -16.04 -45.31
CA ALA A 272 0.39 -15.43 -46.08
C ALA A 272 -1.03 -15.94 -45.71
N ASN A 273 -1.12 -17.10 -45.03
CA ASN A 273 -2.38 -17.71 -44.58
C ASN A 273 -2.57 -17.69 -43.04
N SER A 274 -1.70 -17.00 -42.29
CA SER A 274 -1.75 -16.99 -40.83
C SER A 274 -2.69 -15.90 -40.34
N LYS A 275 -3.66 -16.27 -39.49
CA LYS A 275 -4.44 -15.30 -38.72
C LYS A 275 -3.83 -15.17 -37.34
N VAL A 276 -3.50 -13.95 -36.95
CA VAL A 276 -3.19 -13.62 -35.55
C VAL A 276 -4.51 -13.59 -34.79
N THR A 277 -4.63 -14.37 -33.72
CA THR A 277 -5.82 -14.48 -32.86
C THR A 277 -5.49 -14.11 -31.44
#